data_AF-A0A9E4MIX8-F1
#
_entry.id   AF-A0A9E4MIX8-F1
#
_cell.length_a   1.000
_cell.length_b   1.000
_cell.length_c   1.000
_cell.angle_alpha   90.00
_cell.angle_beta   90.00
_cell.angle_gamma   90.00
#
_symmetry.space_group_name_H-M   'P 1'
#
loop_
_entity.id
_entity.type
_entity.pdbx_description
1 polymer ?
#
loop_
_entity_poly.entity_id
_entity_poly.type
_entity_poly.pdbx_seq_one_letter_code
_entity_poly.pdbx_strand_id
1 'polypeptide(L)'
;MGSSRKPLEKRIAERMARKKTNVFLRRDFTDLGGYDQVGRGLRSLAAKGRLVRIGYGVYARAVLSPVSGKTIPSKPLPALAAETLKRLDVEIAPSSFAQAYNDGATTQVPTGRVIAVKGRFSRKIGYDGRYAVFERASR
;
A
#
# COMPACT_ATOMS: atom_id res chain seq x y z
N MET A 1 37.07 -1.79 18.46
CA MET A 1 35.79 -2.53 18.42
C MET A 1 34.98 -2.02 17.23
N GLY A 2 35.07 -2.65 16.07
CA GLY A 2 34.37 -2.19 14.86
C GLY A 2 32.86 -2.36 15.03
N SER A 3 32.09 -1.26 15.06
CA SER A 3 30.63 -1.30 15.06
C SER A 3 30.19 -2.02 13.78
N SER A 4 29.77 -3.29 13.88
CA SER A 4 29.26 -4.00 12.71
C SER A 4 27.98 -3.29 12.27
N ARG A 5 28.01 -2.70 11.07
CA ARG A 5 26.88 -1.96 10.53
C ARG A 5 25.71 -2.93 10.42
N LYS A 6 24.62 -2.69 11.17
CA LYS A 6 23.40 -3.53 11.14
C LYS A 6 23.00 -3.81 9.68
N PRO A 7 22.59 -5.05 9.34
CA PRO A 7 22.12 -5.37 7.99
C PRO A 7 21.04 -4.41 7.51
N LEU A 8 21.06 -4.05 6.23
CA LEU A 8 20.12 -3.09 5.64
C LEU A 8 18.66 -3.49 5.91
N GLU A 9 18.35 -4.78 5.78
CA GLU A 9 17.03 -5.33 6.09
C GLU A 9 16.57 -5.00 7.52
N LYS A 10 17.47 -5.15 8.52
CA LYS A 10 17.17 -4.84 9.93
C LYS A 10 16.89 -3.35 10.12
N ARG A 11 17.67 -2.49 9.47
CA ARG A 11 17.46 -1.02 9.50
C ARG A 11 16.12 -0.62 8.87
N ILE A 12 15.73 -1.27 7.76
CA ILE A 12 14.42 -1.07 7.12
C ILE A 12 13.31 -1.50 8.09
N ALA A 13 13.41 -2.69 8.69
CA ALA A 13 12.42 -3.20 9.64
C ALA A 13 12.26 -2.29 10.88
N GLU A 14 13.36 -1.81 11.47
CA GLU A 14 13.36 -0.87 12.60
C GLU A 14 12.70 0.47 12.22
N ARG A 15 12.89 0.96 10.98
CA ARG A 15 12.20 2.17 10.51
C ARG A 15 10.71 1.94 10.29
N MET A 16 10.33 0.80 9.73
CA MET A 16 8.92 0.45 9.57
C MET A 16 8.21 0.34 10.92
N ALA A 17 8.84 -0.27 11.92
CA ALA A 17 8.27 -0.42 13.25
C ALA A 17 7.94 0.93 13.92
N ARG A 18 8.75 1.96 13.66
CA ARG A 18 8.54 3.32 14.19
C ARG A 18 7.46 4.11 13.46
N LYS A 19 7.09 3.75 12.23
CA LYS A 19 6.05 4.45 11.47
C LYS A 19 4.68 3.84 11.75
N LYS A 20 3.67 4.69 11.97
CA LYS A 20 2.26 4.29 12.13
C LYS A 20 1.54 3.97 10.81
N THR A 21 2.19 4.18 9.67
CA THR A 21 1.68 3.91 8.32
C THR A 21 1.55 2.41 8.04
N ASN A 22 0.60 2.04 7.19
CA ASN A 22 0.44 0.68 6.69
C ASN A 22 1.04 0.50 5.29
N VAL A 23 1.30 1.59 4.57
CA VAL A 23 1.92 1.55 3.24
C VAL A 23 3.36 2.04 3.32
N PHE A 24 4.29 1.30 2.73
CA PHE A 24 5.70 1.64 2.59
C PHE A 24 6.09 1.74 1.12
N LEU A 25 6.72 2.84 0.77
CA LEU A 25 7.27 3.06 -0.57
C LEU A 25 8.76 2.79 -0.55
N ARG A 26 9.32 2.33 -1.68
CA ARG A 26 10.77 2.16 -1.82
C ARG A 26 11.53 3.45 -1.52
N ARG A 27 10.96 4.61 -1.86
CA ARG A 27 11.52 5.94 -1.60
C ARG A 27 11.65 6.30 -0.11
N ASP A 28 11.03 5.55 0.79
CA ASP A 28 11.10 5.79 2.24
C ASP A 28 12.43 5.38 2.88
N PHE A 29 13.28 4.71 2.10
CA PHE A 29 14.48 4.05 2.57
C PHE A 29 15.71 4.35 1.70
N THR A 30 15.61 5.33 0.79
CA THR A 30 16.73 5.71 -0.10
C THR A 30 17.94 6.27 0.66
N ASP A 31 17.74 6.76 1.88
CA ASP A 31 18.80 7.16 2.81
C ASP A 31 19.55 5.96 3.44
N LEU A 32 18.97 4.75 3.38
CA LEU A 32 19.57 3.57 3.99
C LEU A 32 20.54 2.83 3.07
N GLY A 33 20.33 2.94 1.75
CA GLY A 33 21.13 2.27 0.72
C GLY A 33 20.61 2.55 -0.69
N GLY A 34 21.35 2.05 -1.68
CA GLY A 34 21.02 2.23 -3.10
C GLY A 34 19.69 1.56 -3.49
N TYR A 35 19.14 1.98 -4.64
CA TYR A 35 17.83 1.52 -5.13
C TYR A 35 17.68 0.00 -4.98
N ASP A 36 18.57 -0.79 -5.59
CA ASP A 36 18.50 -2.26 -5.59
C ASP A 36 18.74 -2.92 -4.24
N GLN A 37 19.58 -2.34 -3.39
CA GLN A 37 19.80 -2.83 -2.05
C GLN A 37 18.51 -2.71 -1.22
N VAL A 38 17.83 -1.56 -1.29
CA VAL A 38 16.52 -1.35 -0.64
C VAL A 38 15.48 -2.32 -1.20
N GLY A 39 15.45 -2.48 -2.53
CA GLY A 39 14.54 -3.40 -3.20
C GLY A 39 14.74 -4.86 -2.76
N ARG A 40 15.99 -5.29 -2.57
CA ARG A 40 16.32 -6.62 -2.00
C ARG A 40 15.87 -6.73 -0.55
N GLY A 41 16.13 -5.72 0.28
CA GLY A 41 15.71 -5.70 1.69
C GLY A 41 14.18 -5.82 1.86
N LEU A 42 13.42 -5.04 1.08
CA LEU A 42 11.94 -5.10 1.11
C LEU A 42 11.41 -6.44 0.63
N ARG A 43 12.02 -7.05 -0.41
CA ARG A 43 11.67 -8.40 -0.87
C ARG A 43 11.96 -9.47 0.18
N SER A 44 13.10 -9.38 0.87
CA SER A 44 13.43 -10.29 1.97
C SER A 44 12.41 -10.19 3.11
N LEU A 45 12.04 -8.97 3.51
CA LEU A 45 10.99 -8.75 4.52
C LEU A 45 9.62 -9.26 4.08
N ALA A 46 9.29 -9.16 2.79
CA ALA A 46 8.08 -9.74 2.24
C ALA A 46 8.09 -11.27 2.28
N ALA A 47 9.23 -11.90 1.94
CA ALA A 47 9.40 -13.35 2.04
C ALA A 47 9.27 -13.86 3.49
N LYS A 48 9.70 -13.04 4.47
CA LYS A 48 9.54 -13.31 5.91
C LYS A 48 8.14 -12.97 6.46
N GLY A 49 7.18 -12.65 5.60
CA GLY A 49 5.80 -12.34 6.00
C GLY A 49 5.63 -11.03 6.78
N ARG A 50 6.61 -10.13 6.76
CA ARG A 50 6.54 -8.81 7.45
C ARG A 50 5.84 -7.75 6.60
N LEU A 51 5.84 -7.96 5.29
CA LEU A 51 5.24 -7.11 4.27
C LEU A 51 4.53 -7.95 3.23
N VAL A 52 3.59 -7.33 2.54
CA VAL A 52 3.01 -7.86 1.31
C VAL A 52 3.22 -6.82 0.21
N ARG A 53 3.71 -7.24 -0.97
CA ARG A 53 3.80 -6.35 -2.11
C ARG A 53 2.40 -6.11 -2.67
N ILE A 54 1.99 -4.84 -2.75
CA ILE A 54 0.67 -4.47 -3.30
C ILE A 54 0.75 -3.72 -4.63
N GLY A 55 1.95 -3.36 -5.09
CA GLY A 55 2.16 -2.66 -6.35
C GLY A 55 3.64 -2.51 -6.72
N TYR A 56 3.93 -1.72 -7.75
CA TYR A 56 5.31 -1.42 -8.14
C TYR A 56 5.97 -0.50 -7.10
N GLY A 57 6.92 -1.04 -6.34
CA GLY A 57 7.62 -0.29 -5.28
C GLY A 57 6.75 0.08 -4.08
N VAL A 58 5.57 -0.55 -3.94
CA VAL A 58 4.60 -0.33 -2.87
C VAL A 58 4.40 -1.62 -2.08
N TYR A 59 4.55 -1.53 -0.77
CA TYR A 59 4.41 -2.64 0.17
C TYR A 59 3.42 -2.27 1.28
N ALA A 60 2.55 -3.20 1.64
CA ALA A 60 1.68 -3.08 2.81
C ALA A 60 2.29 -3.80 4.01
N ARG A 61 2.09 -3.26 5.21
CA ARG A 61 2.31 -3.98 6.47
C ARG A 61 1.47 -5.25 6.46
N ALA A 62 2.09 -6.35 6.85
CA ALA A 62 1.44 -7.66 6.85
C ALA A 62 1.10 -8.14 8.26
N VAL A 63 0.10 -9.01 8.35
CA VAL A 63 -0.30 -9.75 9.54
C VAL A 63 -0.55 -11.20 9.17
N LEU A 64 -0.44 -12.10 10.15
CA LEU A 64 -0.88 -13.48 9.98
C LEU A 64 -2.41 -13.51 10.07
N SER A 65 -3.07 -14.08 9.07
CA SER A 65 -4.51 -14.28 9.10
C SER A 65 -4.85 -15.34 10.15
N PRO A 66 -5.71 -15.04 11.15
CA PRO A 66 -6.12 -16.04 12.14
C PRO A 66 -7.01 -17.14 11.52
N VAL A 67 -7.65 -16.85 10.38
CA VAL A 67 -8.55 -17.78 9.70
C VAL A 67 -7.79 -18.70 8.75
N SER A 68 -6.87 -18.14 7.95
CA SER A 68 -6.21 -18.89 6.87
C SER A 68 -4.76 -19.27 7.16
N GLY A 69 -4.16 -18.76 8.23
CA GLY A 69 -2.73 -18.93 8.53
C GLY A 69 -1.80 -18.29 7.48
N LYS A 70 -2.34 -17.57 6.49
CA LYS A 70 -1.57 -16.91 5.43
C LYS A 70 -1.19 -15.50 5.85
N THR A 71 -0.03 -15.04 5.38
CA THR A 71 0.36 -13.63 5.50
C THR A 71 -0.55 -12.79 4.62
N ILE A 72 -1.28 -11.83 5.19
CA ILE A 72 -2.19 -10.92 4.47
C ILE A 72 -1.87 -9.46 4.79
N PRO A 73 -2.31 -8.49 3.96
CA PRO A 73 -2.22 -7.09 4.32
C PRO A 73 -2.99 -6.77 5.61
N SER A 74 -2.41 -5.93 6.46
CA SER A 74 -2.96 -5.52 7.77
C SER A 74 -4.21 -4.65 7.70
N LYS A 75 -4.52 -4.09 6.52
CA LYS A 75 -5.71 -3.26 6.27
C LYS A 75 -6.38 -3.72 4.97
N PRO A 76 -7.70 -3.46 4.82
CA PRO A 76 -8.41 -3.74 3.57
C PRO A 76 -7.80 -3.03 2.37
N LEU A 77 -7.95 -3.62 1.19
CA LEU A 77 -7.41 -3.09 -0.07
C LEU A 77 -7.84 -1.63 -0.38
N PRO A 78 -9.12 -1.22 -0.19
CA PRO A 78 -9.52 0.18 -0.37
C PRO A 78 -8.71 1.17 0.48
N ALA A 79 -8.53 0.86 1.76
CA ALA A 79 -7.77 1.70 2.68
C ALA A 79 -6.30 1.80 2.28
N LEU A 80 -5.69 0.67 1.88
CA LEU A 80 -4.30 0.64 1.39
C LEU A 80 -4.13 1.39 0.07
N ALA A 81 -5.10 1.30 -0.84
CA ALA A 81 -5.08 2.02 -2.10
C ALA A 81 -5.19 3.53 -1.88
N ALA A 82 -6.13 3.99 -1.05
CA ALA A 82 -6.26 5.39 -0.66
C ALA A 82 -4.99 5.92 0.04
N GLU A 83 -4.43 5.17 0.99
CA GLU A 83 -3.17 5.52 1.66
C GLU A 83 -2.02 5.60 0.63
N THR A 84 -1.95 4.65 -0.31
CA THR A 84 -0.92 4.67 -1.37
C THR A 84 -1.06 5.91 -2.26
N LEU A 85 -2.27 6.27 -2.70
CA LEU A 85 -2.51 7.45 -3.53
C LEU A 85 -2.09 8.73 -2.80
N LYS A 86 -2.53 8.90 -1.55
CA LYS A 86 -2.09 10.01 -0.69
C LYS A 86 -0.57 10.05 -0.58
N ARG A 87 0.06 8.89 -0.37
CA ARG A 87 1.52 8.79 -0.28
C ARG A 87 2.23 9.00 -1.61
N LEU A 88 1.55 8.91 -2.74
CA LEU A 88 2.08 9.22 -4.08
C LEU A 88 1.71 10.63 -4.54
N ASP A 89 1.09 11.44 -3.68
CA ASP A 89 0.60 12.78 -3.98
C ASP A 89 -0.44 12.80 -5.12
N VAL A 90 -1.30 11.77 -5.13
CA VAL A 90 -2.43 11.67 -6.05
C VAL A 90 -3.69 12.04 -5.30
N GLU A 91 -4.35 13.11 -5.74
CA GLU A 91 -5.59 13.58 -5.15
C GLU A 91 -6.76 12.64 -5.50
N ILE A 92 -7.58 12.34 -4.51
CA ILE A 92 -8.76 11.46 -4.63
C ILE A 92 -10.05 12.28 -4.53
N ALA A 93 -11.10 11.80 -5.17
CA ALA A 93 -12.44 12.37 -5.12
C ALA A 93 -13.47 11.27 -4.78
N PRO A 94 -14.72 11.61 -4.44
CA PRO A 94 -15.80 10.65 -4.38
C PRO A 94 -15.94 9.92 -5.73
N SER A 95 -15.98 8.59 -5.70
CA SER A 95 -16.24 7.80 -6.90
C SER A 95 -17.68 7.92 -7.36
N SER A 96 -17.96 7.54 -8.60
CA SER A 96 -19.30 7.42 -9.19
C SER A 96 -20.26 6.66 -8.28
N PHE A 97 -19.82 5.52 -7.73
CA PHE A 97 -20.58 4.76 -6.74
C PHE A 97 -20.80 5.51 -5.43
N ALA A 98 -19.79 6.23 -4.94
CA ALA A 98 -19.92 7.03 -3.73
C ALA A 98 -20.88 8.21 -3.91
N GLN A 99 -20.83 8.88 -5.06
CA GLN A 99 -21.76 9.96 -5.42
C GLN A 99 -23.19 9.43 -5.50
N ALA A 100 -23.43 8.37 -6.28
CA ALA A 100 -24.77 7.76 -6.39
C ALA A 100 -25.36 7.34 -5.04
N TYR A 101 -24.53 6.82 -4.12
CA TYR A 101 -24.97 6.47 -2.78
C TYR A 101 -25.30 7.71 -1.93
N ASN A 102 -24.41 8.71 -1.94
CA ASN A 102 -24.61 9.94 -1.17
C ASN A 102 -25.82 10.76 -1.66
N ASP A 103 -26.10 10.73 -2.96
CA ASP A 103 -27.22 11.43 -3.59
C ASP A 103 -28.55 10.66 -3.46
N GLY A 104 -28.55 9.48 -2.82
CA GLY A 104 -29.73 8.64 -2.66
C GLY A 104 -30.21 7.93 -3.94
N ALA A 105 -29.43 8.00 -5.03
CA ALA A 105 -29.73 7.34 -6.30
C ALA A 105 -29.56 5.82 -6.24
N THR A 106 -28.90 5.30 -5.21
CA THR A 106 -28.80 3.87 -4.91
C THR A 106 -28.79 3.62 -3.41
N THR A 107 -29.32 2.45 -3.01
CA THR A 107 -29.20 1.93 -1.64
C THR A 107 -27.99 1.01 -1.45
N GLN A 108 -27.28 0.69 -2.54
CA GLN A 108 -26.09 -0.16 -2.47
C GLN A 108 -24.91 0.59 -1.84
N VAL A 109 -24.45 0.11 -0.68
CA VAL A 109 -23.28 0.67 0.01
C VAL A 109 -22.00 0.43 -0.82
N PRO A 110 -21.25 1.47 -1.20
CA PRO A 110 -20.03 1.32 -1.99
C PRO A 110 -18.95 0.52 -1.24
N THR A 111 -18.31 -0.42 -1.94
CA THR A 111 -17.24 -1.25 -1.37
C THR A 111 -15.91 -0.53 -1.17
N GLY A 112 -15.78 0.70 -1.70
CA GLY A 112 -14.53 1.46 -1.75
C GLY A 112 -13.49 0.90 -2.75
N ARG A 113 -13.83 -0.14 -3.52
CA ARG A 113 -12.91 -0.74 -4.49
C ARG A 113 -12.68 0.14 -5.71
N VAL A 114 -13.63 1.00 -6.05
CA VAL A 114 -13.52 2.02 -7.10
C VAL A 114 -13.18 3.35 -6.44
N ILE A 115 -12.04 3.92 -6.82
CA ILE A 115 -11.52 5.19 -6.29
C ILE A 115 -11.37 6.16 -7.45
N ALA A 116 -12.04 7.31 -7.35
CA ALA A 116 -11.83 8.39 -8.30
C ALA A 116 -10.53 9.14 -7.98
N VAL A 117 -9.72 9.38 -9.01
CA VAL A 117 -8.48 10.16 -8.92
C VAL A 117 -8.56 11.39 -9.81
N LYS A 118 -7.96 12.50 -9.37
CA LYS A 118 -7.75 13.65 -10.25
C LYS A 118 -6.50 13.41 -11.10
N GLY A 119 -6.65 13.50 -12.42
CA GLY A 119 -5.55 13.31 -13.37
C GLY A 119 -5.38 11.88 -13.90
N ARG A 120 -4.13 11.45 -14.09
CA ARG A 120 -3.76 10.14 -14.66
C ARG A 120 -3.14 9.26 -13.59
N PHE A 121 -3.69 8.06 -13.38
CA PHE A 121 -3.09 7.04 -12.54
C PHE A 121 -3.22 5.66 -13.21
N SER A 122 -2.09 4.99 -13.44
CA SER A 122 -2.03 3.71 -14.16
C SER A 122 -1.43 2.56 -13.34
N ARG A 123 -0.98 2.83 -12.11
CA ARG A 123 -0.35 1.79 -11.28
C ARG A 123 -1.41 0.83 -10.75
N LYS A 124 -1.18 -0.48 -10.91
CA LYS A 124 -2.00 -1.49 -10.25
C LYS A 124 -1.70 -1.50 -8.75
N ILE A 125 -2.77 -1.43 -7.95
CA ILE A 125 -2.72 -1.64 -6.50
C ILE A 125 -3.65 -2.81 -6.19
N GLY A 126 -3.07 -3.90 -5.66
CA GLY A 126 -3.82 -5.13 -5.44
C GLY A 126 -3.05 -6.18 -4.68
N TYR A 127 -3.79 -7.18 -4.20
CA TYR A 127 -3.27 -8.34 -3.49
C TYR A 127 -4.13 -9.55 -3.84
N ASP A 128 -3.50 -10.72 -4.01
CA ASP A 128 -4.19 -12.01 -4.21
C ASP A 128 -5.24 -11.96 -5.34
N GLY A 129 -4.83 -11.51 -6.52
CA GLY A 129 -5.70 -11.38 -7.70
C GLY A 129 -6.76 -10.28 -7.63
N ARG A 130 -6.88 -9.56 -6.51
CA ARG A 130 -7.87 -8.50 -6.31
C ARG A 130 -7.19 -7.14 -6.38
N TYR A 131 -7.78 -6.22 -7.13
CA TYR A 131 -7.23 -4.90 -7.42
C TYR A 131 -8.24 -3.81 -7.15
N ALA A 132 -7.75 -2.66 -6.68
CA ALA A 132 -8.49 -1.41 -6.72
C ALA A 132 -8.66 -0.97 -8.18
N VAL A 133 -9.81 -0.38 -8.47
CA VAL A 133 -10.16 0.19 -9.77
C VAL A 133 -10.07 1.70 -9.64
N PHE A 134 -9.42 2.33 -10.62
CA PHE A 134 -9.27 3.78 -10.65
C PHE A 134 -10.09 4.33 -11.81
N GLU A 135 -10.96 5.27 -11.49
CA GLU A 135 -11.67 6.07 -12.47
C GLU A 135 -11.18 7.51 -12.39
N ARG A 136 -11.46 8.29 -13.44
CA ARG A 136 -11.21 9.73 -13.39
C ARG A 136 -12.33 10.39 -12.63
N ALA A 137 -11.97 11.27 -11.70
CA ALA A 137 -12.94 12.21 -11.14
C ALA A 137 -13.55 13.01 -12.31
N SER A 138 -14.89 13.02 -12.39
CA SER A 138 -15.62 14.04 -13.13
C SER A 138 -15.21 15.42 -12.60
N ARG A 139 -15.14 16.42 -13.49
CA ARG A 139 -14.87 17.81 -13.11
C ARG A 139 -15.95 18.32 -12.17
#